data_AF-R4KSC1-F1
#
_entry.id   AF-R4KSC1-F1
#
_cell.length_a   1.000
_cell.length_b   1.000
_cell.length_c   1.000
_cell.angle_alpha   90.00
_cell.angle_beta   90.00
_cell.angle_gamma   90.00
#
_symmetry.space_group_name_H-M   'P 1'
#
loop_
_entity.id
_entity.type
_entity.pdbx_description
1 polymer ?
#
loop_
_entity_poly.entity_id
_entity_poly.type
_entity_poly.pdbx_seq_one_letter_code
_entity_poly.pdbx_strand_id
1 'polypeptide(L)'
;MNNQNRLVLQDFMESLLKRSGALVEQTGYGLLETVLPEELSAHFKDDHLLLAFDYEVAGENPGSTFVTYGSSLLDNATDLALGYGHYTSLFRPQIGVTPPRNLEQRVMAGLEFLRCRPPRVIHQWMVDHVFFEFNFRCIFRSFEKTEALLPVVIDGYSGLPKLSFSDLWKYIVPVTKPDYRLPKADMLLLPQLHRRACRQVEMQVRQLAEPVCQSAAVLREKELAKISSYYEQSAIEIERKISAIDDTFKKSRLEKQLAATLRDRQLREEDVATRYAVEAEVCLDHLVAYHLPCVHIKLEVQHKNKSYNQIVVYNPYSNDIEDPACPVCGEPARRLIPGDAGRLICIAHGSE
;
A
#
# COMPACT_ATOMS: atom_id res chain seq x y z
N MET A 1 -7.86 -29.60 26.18
CA MET A 1 -7.82 -28.68 25.01
C MET A 1 -8.24 -29.47 23.78
N ASN A 2 -9.16 -28.95 22.95
CA ASN A 2 -9.73 -29.67 21.81
C ASN A 2 -8.67 -30.09 20.78
N ASN A 3 -8.74 -31.33 20.30
CA ASN A 3 -7.83 -31.91 19.30
C ASN A 3 -7.75 -31.09 17.99
N GLN A 4 -8.80 -30.31 17.67
CA GLN A 4 -8.84 -29.40 16.53
C GLN A 4 -7.81 -28.26 16.60
N ASN A 5 -7.54 -27.68 17.78
CA ASN A 5 -6.58 -26.57 17.88
C ASN A 5 -5.12 -27.04 17.79
N ARG A 6 -4.86 -28.33 18.03
CA ARG A 6 -3.50 -28.92 18.00
C ARG A 6 -2.98 -29.04 16.57
N LEU A 7 -3.83 -29.54 15.67
CA LEU A 7 -3.50 -29.65 14.25
C LEU A 7 -3.21 -28.27 13.64
N VAL A 8 -3.98 -27.25 14.01
CA VAL A 8 -3.77 -25.86 13.53
C VAL A 8 -2.41 -25.29 13.93
N LEU A 9 -1.93 -25.59 15.15
CA LEU A 9 -0.65 -25.11 15.67
C LEU A 9 0.55 -25.81 15.02
N GLN A 10 0.44 -27.13 14.86
CA GLN A 10 1.45 -27.93 14.17
C GLN A 10 1.56 -27.49 12.69
N ASP A 11 0.44 -27.40 11.99
CA ASP A 11 0.38 -26.99 10.58
C ASP A 11 0.97 -25.60 10.37
N PHE A 12 0.69 -24.67 11.29
CA PHE A 12 1.26 -23.32 11.29
C PHE A 12 2.79 -23.35 11.39
N MET A 13 3.34 -24.03 12.41
CA MET A 13 4.78 -24.10 12.63
C MET A 13 5.49 -24.80 11.46
N GLU A 14 4.95 -25.91 10.97
CA GLU A 14 5.49 -26.64 9.83
C GLU A 14 5.54 -25.76 8.57
N SER A 15 4.43 -25.07 8.27
CA SER A 15 4.34 -24.21 7.09
C SER A 15 5.29 -23.02 7.17
N LEU A 16 5.38 -22.38 8.34
CA LEU A 16 6.30 -21.27 8.58
C LEU A 16 7.74 -21.71 8.39
N LEU A 17 8.18 -22.76 9.09
CA LEU A 17 9.57 -23.23 9.08
C LEU A 17 9.99 -23.68 7.68
N LYS A 18 9.14 -24.45 6.97
CA LYS A 18 9.39 -24.83 5.57
C LYS A 18 9.52 -23.60 4.67
N ARG A 19 8.62 -22.62 4.81
CA ARG A 19 8.65 -21.38 4.03
C ARG A 19 9.88 -20.53 4.33
N SER A 20 10.38 -20.59 5.55
CA SER A 20 11.61 -19.94 5.99
C SER A 20 12.88 -20.66 5.54
N GLY A 21 12.76 -21.78 4.81
CA GLY A 21 13.90 -22.53 4.29
C GLY A 21 14.47 -23.56 5.27
N ALA A 22 13.78 -23.83 6.37
CA ALA A 22 14.15 -24.92 7.27
C ALA A 22 13.77 -26.28 6.68
N LEU A 23 14.57 -27.30 7.00
CA LEU A 23 14.23 -28.69 6.70
C LEU A 23 13.38 -29.21 7.86
N VAL A 24 12.12 -29.53 7.59
CA VAL A 24 11.16 -30.00 8.60
C VAL A 24 10.73 -31.42 8.28
N GLU A 25 10.86 -32.31 9.25
CA GLU A 25 10.45 -33.71 9.19
C GLU A 25 9.47 -34.03 10.31
N GLN A 26 8.39 -34.74 9.98
CA GLN A 26 7.44 -35.22 10.97
C GLN A 26 7.86 -36.62 11.44
N THR A 27 8.52 -36.67 12.59
CA THR A 27 9.11 -37.91 13.15
C THR A 27 8.13 -38.71 13.99
N GLY A 28 6.97 -38.15 14.34
CA GLY A 28 5.93 -38.84 15.10
C GLY A 28 4.62 -38.07 15.19
N TYR A 29 3.66 -38.62 15.94
CA TYR A 29 2.40 -37.93 16.21
C TYR A 29 2.66 -36.70 17.10
N GLY A 30 2.31 -35.50 16.63
CA GLY A 30 2.53 -34.27 17.37
C GLY A 30 3.99 -33.92 17.61
N LEU A 31 4.92 -34.44 16.79
CA LEU A 31 6.36 -34.21 16.89
C LEU A 31 6.92 -33.77 15.53
N LEU A 32 7.59 -32.61 15.51
CA LEU A 32 8.30 -32.10 14.35
C LEU A 32 9.79 -31.94 14.69
N GLU A 33 10.65 -32.49 13.86
CA GLU A 33 12.09 -32.26 13.92
C GLU A 33 12.48 -31.28 12.81
N THR A 34 13.25 -30.25 13.16
CA THR A 34 13.58 -29.16 12.24
C THR A 34 15.05 -28.81 12.31
N VAL A 35 15.70 -28.71 11.15
CA VAL A 35 17.05 -28.14 11.01
C VAL A 35 16.94 -26.74 10.41
N LEU A 36 17.51 -25.75 11.10
CA LEU A 36 17.39 -24.34 10.76
C LEU A 36 18.60 -23.85 9.94
N PRO A 37 18.38 -23.01 8.89
CA PRO A 37 19.47 -22.28 8.25
C PRO A 37 20.06 -21.22 9.20
N GLU A 38 21.26 -20.72 8.90
CA GLU A 38 22.02 -19.79 9.76
C GLU A 38 21.22 -18.53 10.16
N GLU A 39 20.44 -18.01 9.22
CA GLU A 39 19.55 -16.85 9.38
C GLU A 39 18.47 -17.08 10.46
N LEU A 40 17.86 -18.28 10.47
CA LEU A 40 16.86 -18.67 11.47
C LEU A 40 17.50 -19.12 12.78
N SER A 41 18.71 -19.68 12.71
CA SER A 41 19.44 -20.14 13.89
C SER A 41 19.78 -18.97 14.81
N ALA A 42 20.08 -17.79 14.24
CA ALA A 42 20.25 -16.56 15.02
C ALA A 42 18.94 -16.08 15.69
N HIS A 43 17.78 -16.31 15.06
CA HIS A 43 16.47 -15.88 15.56
C HIS A 43 15.95 -16.80 16.68
N PHE A 44 16.04 -18.11 16.49
CA PHE A 44 15.60 -19.11 17.47
C PHE A 44 16.68 -19.49 18.49
N LYS A 45 17.94 -19.05 18.26
CA LYS A 45 19.13 -19.34 19.07
C LYS A 45 19.48 -20.84 19.15
N ASP A 46 19.06 -21.59 18.15
CA ASP A 46 19.33 -23.02 18.01
C ASP A 46 19.42 -23.36 16.53
N ASP A 47 20.24 -24.34 16.16
CA ASP A 47 20.36 -24.83 14.78
C ASP A 47 19.48 -26.05 14.51
N HIS A 48 18.99 -26.68 15.59
CA HIS A 48 18.10 -27.84 15.57
C HIS A 48 16.96 -27.66 16.57
N LEU A 49 15.73 -27.94 16.14
CA LEU A 49 14.54 -27.86 16.99
C LEU A 49 13.76 -29.16 16.92
N LEU A 50 13.52 -29.77 18.08
CA LEU A 50 12.55 -30.84 18.25
C LEU A 50 11.29 -30.28 18.93
N LEU A 51 10.17 -30.22 18.22
CA LEU A 51 8.95 -29.54 18.65
C LEU A 51 7.85 -30.55 18.95
N ALA A 52 7.31 -30.49 20.17
CA ALA A 52 6.18 -31.31 20.61
C ALA A 52 4.91 -30.46 20.75
N PHE A 53 3.80 -30.90 20.18
CA PHE A 53 2.51 -30.21 20.19
C PHE A 53 1.48 -30.88 21.13
N ASP A 54 1.91 -31.94 21.82
CA ASP A 54 1.16 -32.61 22.87
C ASP A 54 2.00 -32.71 24.15
N TYR A 55 1.35 -32.53 25.29
CA TYR A 55 2.01 -32.54 26.59
C TYR A 55 2.57 -33.92 26.96
N GLU A 56 1.85 -34.98 26.62
CA GLU A 56 2.31 -36.37 26.85
C GLU A 56 3.51 -36.67 25.96
N VAL A 57 3.43 -36.27 24.68
CA VAL A 57 4.54 -36.42 23.72
C VAL A 57 5.78 -35.64 24.16
N ALA A 58 5.62 -34.42 24.69
CA ALA A 58 6.73 -33.64 25.22
C ALA A 58 7.38 -34.33 26.44
N GLY A 59 6.58 -34.97 27.30
CA GLY A 59 7.08 -35.74 28.44
C GLY A 59 7.81 -37.02 28.05
N GLU A 60 7.40 -37.67 26.97
CA GLU A 60 8.02 -38.90 26.44
C GLU A 60 9.30 -38.64 25.62
N ASN A 61 9.52 -37.40 25.17
CA ASN A 61 10.66 -37.01 24.35
C ASN A 61 11.54 -35.94 25.05
N PRO A 62 12.46 -36.35 25.95
CA PRO A 62 13.37 -35.43 26.62
C PRO A 62 14.24 -34.68 25.61
N GLY A 63 14.21 -33.35 25.65
CA GLY A 63 14.88 -32.48 24.68
C GLY A 63 13.94 -31.87 23.64
N SER A 64 12.67 -32.29 23.59
CA SER A 64 11.64 -31.60 22.81
C SER A 64 11.17 -30.32 23.52
N THR A 65 10.86 -29.29 22.73
CA THR A 65 10.23 -28.05 23.18
C THR A 65 8.72 -28.16 23.00
N PHE A 66 7.98 -28.07 24.10
CA PHE A 66 6.52 -28.09 24.06
C PHE A 66 5.97 -26.76 23.52
N VAL A 67 5.28 -26.81 22.39
CA VAL A 67 4.70 -25.65 21.71
C VAL A 67 3.24 -25.50 22.07
N THR A 68 2.93 -24.43 22.79
CA THR A 68 1.56 -24.06 23.19
C THR A 68 1.38 -22.54 23.12
N TYR A 69 0.13 -22.09 23.14
CA TYR A 69 -0.20 -20.67 23.29
C TYR A 69 0.48 -20.08 24.54
N GLY A 70 1.19 -18.97 24.38
CA GLY A 70 1.99 -18.33 25.43
C GLY A 70 3.40 -18.90 25.61
N SER A 71 3.85 -19.83 24.76
CA SER A 71 5.26 -20.23 24.71
C SER A 71 6.08 -19.19 23.94
N SER A 72 7.27 -18.85 24.44
CA SER A 72 8.17 -17.88 23.79
C SER A 72 8.59 -18.31 22.38
N LEU A 73 8.66 -19.61 22.13
CA LEU A 73 8.95 -20.14 20.79
C LEU A 73 7.83 -19.79 19.81
N LEU A 74 6.57 -19.96 20.21
CA LEU A 74 5.43 -19.61 19.37
C LEU A 74 5.34 -18.10 19.14
N ASP A 75 5.65 -17.28 20.16
CA ASP A 75 5.67 -15.83 20.02
C ASP A 75 6.76 -15.40 19.00
N ASN A 76 7.98 -15.95 19.13
CA ASN A 76 9.06 -15.70 18.17
C ASN A 76 8.72 -16.16 16.74
N ALA A 77 8.03 -17.31 16.62
CA ALA A 77 7.56 -17.82 15.34
C ALA A 77 6.45 -16.93 14.76
N THR A 78 5.57 -16.39 15.61
CA THR A 78 4.51 -15.46 15.20
C THR A 78 5.11 -14.14 14.74
N ASP A 79 6.08 -13.59 15.45
CA ASP A 79 6.80 -12.38 15.05
C ASP A 79 7.53 -12.57 13.71
N LEU A 80 8.17 -13.73 13.53
CA LEU A 80 8.80 -14.10 12.27
C LEU A 80 7.76 -14.21 11.14
N ALA A 81 6.61 -14.87 11.40
CA ALA A 81 5.53 -15.03 10.44
C ALA A 81 4.90 -13.69 10.05
N LEU A 82 4.71 -12.79 11.01
CA LEU A 82 4.24 -11.43 10.78
C LEU A 82 5.22 -10.65 9.91
N GLY A 83 6.53 -10.90 10.05
CA GLY A 83 7.57 -10.34 9.18
C GLY A 83 7.54 -10.85 7.73
N TYR A 84 6.97 -12.03 7.47
CA TYR A 84 6.91 -12.60 6.12
C TYR A 84 5.82 -11.95 5.26
N GLY A 85 6.17 -11.67 4.00
CA GLY A 85 5.23 -11.11 3.02
C GLY A 85 5.22 -9.58 2.97
N HIS A 86 5.89 -8.88 3.89
CA HIS A 86 6.09 -7.42 3.81
C HIS A 86 6.90 -6.99 2.58
N TYR A 87 7.77 -7.86 2.06
CA TYR A 87 8.47 -7.64 0.81
C TYR A 87 8.46 -8.92 -0.03
N THR A 88 7.97 -8.83 -1.27
CA THR A 88 7.94 -9.95 -2.20
C THR A 88 8.55 -9.53 -3.53
N SER A 89 9.50 -10.31 -4.06
CA SER A 89 10.00 -10.14 -5.42
C SER A 89 9.35 -11.15 -6.35
N LEU A 90 8.75 -10.66 -7.42
CA LEU A 90 8.11 -11.48 -8.44
C LEU A 90 8.75 -11.18 -9.79
N PHE A 91 9.15 -12.22 -10.49
CA PHE A 91 9.80 -12.11 -11.79
C PHE A 91 8.85 -12.56 -12.88
N ARG A 92 8.81 -11.81 -13.97
CA ARG A 92 8.10 -12.26 -15.16
C ARG A 92 8.97 -13.29 -15.90
N PRO A 93 8.47 -14.49 -16.24
CA PRO A 93 9.25 -15.42 -17.06
C PRO A 93 9.56 -14.85 -18.45
N GLN A 94 10.76 -15.14 -18.98
CA GLN A 94 11.22 -14.60 -20.25
C GLN A 94 10.54 -15.30 -21.44
N ILE A 95 9.52 -14.66 -22.00
CA ILE A 95 8.89 -15.11 -23.26
C ILE A 95 9.44 -14.28 -24.42
N GLY A 96 10.50 -14.75 -25.09
CA GLY A 96 10.88 -14.35 -26.45
C GLY A 96 10.92 -12.85 -26.78
N VAL A 97 11.17 -11.99 -25.78
CA VAL A 97 11.05 -10.54 -25.94
C VAL A 97 12.20 -10.02 -26.78
N THR A 98 11.90 -9.62 -28.02
CA THR A 98 12.85 -8.97 -28.92
C THR A 98 12.41 -7.52 -29.15
N PRO A 99 13.30 -6.52 -29.01
CA PRO A 99 12.97 -5.14 -29.34
C PRO A 99 12.43 -5.03 -30.78
N PRO A 100 11.36 -4.27 -31.03
CA PRO A 100 10.84 -4.10 -32.38
C PRO A 100 11.86 -3.38 -33.27
N ARG A 101 11.88 -3.67 -34.58
CA ARG A 101 12.85 -3.04 -35.50
C ARG A 101 12.57 -1.55 -35.76
N ASN A 102 11.34 -1.09 -35.52
CA ASN A 102 10.88 0.26 -35.83
C ASN A 102 10.78 1.17 -34.59
N LEU A 103 11.78 1.12 -33.71
CA LEU A 103 11.76 1.86 -32.45
C LEU A 103 11.70 3.38 -32.61
N GLU A 104 12.39 3.96 -33.59
CA GLU A 104 12.30 5.41 -33.86
C GLU A 104 10.87 5.86 -34.17
N GLN A 105 10.14 5.10 -34.99
CA GLN A 105 8.75 5.38 -35.34
C GLN A 105 7.85 5.27 -34.11
N ARG A 106 8.08 4.26 -33.26
CA ARG A 106 7.33 4.08 -32.02
C ARG A 106 7.58 5.20 -31.01
N VAL A 107 8.84 5.62 -30.86
CA VAL A 107 9.22 6.79 -30.06
C VAL A 107 8.51 8.04 -30.55
N MET A 108 8.48 8.27 -31.86
CA MET A 108 7.80 9.44 -32.45
C MET A 108 6.28 9.36 -32.39
N ALA A 109 5.71 8.15 -32.26
CA ALA A 109 4.28 7.97 -32.03
C ALA A 109 3.88 8.20 -30.56
N GLY A 110 4.76 7.83 -29.62
CA GLY A 110 4.51 7.96 -28.18
C GLY A 110 4.90 9.31 -27.57
N LEU A 111 5.91 9.99 -28.12
CA LEU A 111 6.48 11.21 -27.57
C LEU A 111 6.58 12.33 -28.62
N GLU A 112 6.30 13.56 -28.19
CA GLU A 112 6.42 14.76 -29.01
C GLU A 112 7.69 15.54 -28.62
N PHE A 113 8.61 15.72 -29.58
CA PHE A 113 9.83 16.52 -29.39
C PHE A 113 9.65 17.90 -30.02
N LEU A 114 9.25 18.88 -29.21
CA LEU A 114 8.93 20.22 -29.67
C LEU A 114 10.21 21.04 -29.92
N ARG A 115 10.20 21.83 -31.00
CA ARG A 115 11.35 22.66 -31.44
C ARG A 115 12.62 21.85 -31.70
N CYS A 116 12.52 20.53 -31.87
CA CYS A 116 13.65 19.65 -32.12
C CYS A 116 13.59 19.05 -33.52
N ARG A 117 14.74 18.62 -34.04
CA ARG A 117 14.76 17.67 -35.16
C ARG A 117 14.29 16.29 -34.67
N PRO A 118 13.80 15.42 -35.57
CA PRO A 118 13.42 14.06 -35.21
C PRO A 118 14.56 13.35 -34.44
N PRO A 119 14.25 12.67 -33.33
CA PRO A 119 15.21 11.93 -32.54
C PRO A 119 15.77 10.77 -33.35
N ARG A 120 17.02 10.42 -33.08
CA ARG A 120 17.69 9.24 -33.65
C ARG A 120 18.01 8.25 -32.55
N VAL A 121 17.75 6.97 -32.79
CA VAL A 121 18.16 5.91 -31.87
C VAL A 121 19.65 5.66 -32.06
N ILE A 122 20.44 5.94 -31.03
CA ILE A 122 21.89 5.72 -31.04
C ILE A 122 22.31 4.42 -30.36
N HIS A 123 21.51 3.95 -29.39
CA HIS A 123 21.75 2.68 -28.72
C HIS A 123 20.47 2.12 -28.11
N GLN A 124 20.38 0.81 -28.00
CA GLN A 124 19.30 0.11 -27.31
C GLN A 124 19.84 -1.12 -26.59
N TRP A 125 19.27 -1.43 -25.43
CA TRP A 125 19.65 -2.60 -24.65
C TRP A 125 18.50 -3.06 -23.76
N MET A 126 18.48 -4.35 -23.42
CA MET A 126 17.51 -4.87 -22.45
C MET A 126 18.06 -4.79 -21.04
N VAL A 127 17.19 -4.45 -20.10
CA VAL A 127 17.50 -4.37 -18.66
C VAL A 127 16.42 -5.06 -17.86
N ASP A 128 16.79 -5.56 -16.68
CA ASP A 128 15.84 -5.97 -15.66
C ASP A 128 15.29 -4.71 -14.98
N HIS A 129 14.03 -4.40 -15.26
CA HIS A 129 13.35 -3.22 -14.78
C HIS A 129 12.45 -3.59 -13.60
N VAL A 130 12.40 -2.72 -12.59
CA VAL A 130 11.65 -3.00 -11.35
C VAL A 130 10.50 -2.02 -11.20
N PHE A 131 9.31 -2.54 -10.93
CA PHE A 131 8.13 -1.76 -10.55
C PHE A 131 7.76 -2.15 -9.13
N PHE A 132 7.54 -1.14 -8.28
CA PHE A 132 7.24 -1.33 -6.86
C PHE A 132 5.77 -1.05 -6.61
N GLU A 133 5.03 -2.05 -6.19
CA GLU A 133 3.66 -1.91 -5.69
C GLU A 133 3.68 -1.78 -4.18
N PHE A 134 3.38 -0.56 -3.73
CA PHE A 134 3.17 -0.23 -2.34
C PHE A 134 1.71 -0.51 -2.01
N ASN A 135 1.44 -1.54 -1.23
CA ASN A 135 0.11 -1.89 -0.78
C ASN A 135 -0.18 -1.18 0.53
N PHE A 136 -1.06 -0.18 0.48
CA PHE A 136 -1.46 0.59 1.66
C PHE A 136 -2.76 0.06 2.23
N ARG A 137 -2.78 -0.22 3.53
CA ARG A 137 -3.99 -0.52 4.26
C ARG A 137 -4.60 0.79 4.74
N CYS A 138 -5.82 1.05 4.30
CA CYS A 138 -6.59 2.25 4.61
C CYS A 138 -7.81 1.88 5.44
N ILE A 139 -7.94 2.50 6.60
CA ILE A 139 -9.09 2.35 7.50
C ILE A 139 -9.85 3.66 7.52
N PHE A 140 -11.07 3.65 7.01
CA PHE A 140 -12.02 4.75 7.15
C PHE A 140 -12.81 4.56 8.44
N ARG A 141 -12.76 5.56 9.33
CA ARG A 141 -13.48 5.59 10.60
C ARG A 141 -14.54 6.68 10.55
N SER A 142 -15.78 6.30 10.85
CA SER A 142 -16.92 7.18 11.02
C SER A 142 -17.93 6.48 11.94
N PHE A 143 -19.23 6.59 11.66
CA PHE A 143 -20.26 5.74 12.28
C PHE A 143 -20.11 4.26 11.87
N GLU A 144 -19.43 4.00 10.75
CA GLU A 144 -18.99 2.68 10.30
C GLU A 144 -17.47 2.66 10.13
N LYS A 145 -16.89 1.46 10.32
CA LYS A 145 -15.49 1.17 10.04
C LYS A 145 -15.40 0.37 8.75
N THR A 146 -14.71 0.92 7.76
CA THR A 146 -14.45 0.25 6.49
C THR A 146 -12.96 0.16 6.25
N GLU A 147 -12.50 -0.98 5.76
CA GLU A 147 -11.09 -1.23 5.45
C GLU A 147 -10.92 -1.51 3.96
N ALA A 148 -9.87 -0.96 3.37
CA ALA A 148 -9.52 -1.15 1.97
C ALA A 148 -8.00 -1.30 1.81
N LEU A 149 -7.59 -2.14 0.87
CA LEU A 149 -6.20 -2.22 0.44
C LEU A 149 -6.05 -1.42 -0.85
N LEU A 150 -5.14 -0.44 -0.84
CA LEU A 150 -4.93 0.52 -1.92
C LEU A 150 -3.54 0.29 -2.54
N PRO A 151 -3.44 -0.47 -3.65
CA PRO A 151 -2.19 -0.68 -4.35
C PRO A 151 -1.77 0.57 -5.10
N VAL A 152 -0.50 0.95 -4.96
CA VAL A 152 0.13 2.00 -5.75
C VAL A 152 1.40 1.46 -6.39
N VAL A 153 1.37 1.32 -7.72
CA VAL A 153 2.54 0.88 -8.49
C VAL A 153 3.36 2.08 -8.95
N ILE A 154 4.64 2.10 -8.59
CA ILE A 154 5.63 3.10 -9.01
C ILE A 154 6.73 2.41 -9.82
N ASP A 155 7.04 2.98 -10.96
CA ASP A 155 8.22 2.60 -11.75
C ASP A 155 9.51 2.95 -10.99
N GLY A 156 10.38 1.98 -10.74
CA GLY A 156 11.63 2.17 -9.99
C GLY A 156 12.66 3.06 -10.69
N TYR A 157 12.68 3.09 -12.02
CA TYR A 157 13.60 3.88 -12.84
C TYR A 157 13.12 5.34 -12.98
N SER A 158 11.88 5.55 -13.42
CA SER A 158 11.34 6.90 -13.65
C SER A 158 10.73 7.54 -12.40
N GLY A 159 10.34 6.71 -11.43
CA GLY A 159 9.58 7.11 -10.24
C GLY A 159 8.13 7.48 -10.54
N LEU A 160 7.62 7.22 -11.75
CA LEU A 160 6.26 7.61 -12.13
C LEU A 160 5.24 6.55 -11.70
N PRO A 161 4.02 6.94 -11.28
CA PRO A 161 2.95 5.99 -11.01
C PRO A 161 2.49 5.28 -12.28
N LYS A 162 2.18 3.98 -12.17
CA LYS A 162 1.72 3.13 -13.28
C LYS A 162 0.33 2.59 -12.98
N LEU A 163 -0.68 3.41 -13.31
CA LEU A 163 -2.08 3.15 -12.98
C LEU A 163 -2.64 1.87 -13.63
N SER A 164 -2.18 1.51 -14.81
CA SER A 164 -2.64 0.33 -15.56
C SER A 164 -1.72 -0.88 -15.41
N PHE A 165 -0.81 -0.87 -14.43
CA PHE A 165 0.12 -1.99 -14.23
C PHE A 165 -0.63 -3.28 -13.83
N SER A 166 -1.62 -3.18 -12.96
CA SER A 166 -2.40 -4.35 -12.51
C SER A 166 -3.10 -5.06 -13.68
N ASP A 167 -3.60 -4.32 -14.67
CA ASP A 167 -4.22 -4.88 -15.88
C ASP A 167 -3.20 -5.65 -16.74
N LEU A 168 -1.98 -5.12 -16.84
CA LEU A 168 -0.87 -5.78 -17.53
C LEU A 168 -0.41 -7.04 -16.79
N TRP A 169 -0.40 -6.98 -15.46
CA TRP A 169 0.13 -8.05 -14.62
C TRP A 169 -0.84 -9.22 -14.41
N LYS A 170 -2.15 -8.99 -14.52
CA LYS A 170 -3.22 -9.98 -14.28
C LYS A 170 -3.07 -11.29 -15.07
N TYR A 171 -2.49 -11.23 -16.26
CA TYR A 171 -2.35 -12.38 -17.17
C TYR A 171 -0.98 -13.08 -17.10
N ILE A 172 -0.15 -12.71 -16.12
CA ILE A 172 1.20 -13.23 -15.96
C ILE A 172 1.20 -14.20 -14.79
N VAL A 173 1.79 -15.38 -15.00
CA VAL A 173 2.14 -16.28 -13.90
C VAL A 173 3.57 -15.94 -13.47
N PRO A 174 3.76 -15.28 -12.32
CA PRO A 174 5.09 -14.90 -11.87
C PRO A 174 5.90 -16.10 -11.41
N VAL A 175 7.21 -16.00 -11.55
CA VAL A 175 8.19 -16.93 -10.98
C VAL A 175 8.96 -16.24 -9.86
N THR A 176 9.45 -17.02 -8.89
CA THR A 176 10.19 -16.49 -7.73
C THR A 176 11.68 -16.29 -8.02
N LYS A 177 12.17 -16.79 -9.15
CA LYS A 177 13.54 -16.62 -9.63
C LYS A 177 13.52 -16.33 -11.13
N PRO A 178 14.33 -15.38 -11.63
CA PRO A 178 14.37 -15.08 -13.06
C PRO A 178 14.99 -16.24 -13.84
N ASP A 179 14.43 -16.53 -15.01
CA ASP A 179 14.98 -17.44 -16.03
C ASP A 179 15.93 -16.73 -17.02
N TYR A 180 16.16 -15.43 -16.81
CA TYR A 180 17.01 -14.56 -17.63
C TYR A 180 18.17 -13.95 -16.83
N ARG A 181 19.20 -13.51 -17.55
CA ARG A 181 20.31 -12.72 -16.99
C ARG A 181 20.42 -11.40 -17.72
N LEU A 182 19.90 -10.34 -17.11
CA LEU A 182 19.95 -8.98 -17.63
C LEU A 182 20.64 -8.04 -16.62
N PRO A 183 21.31 -6.97 -17.07
CA PRO A 183 21.76 -5.92 -16.18
C PRO A 183 20.55 -5.26 -15.52
N LYS A 184 20.65 -4.91 -14.25
CA LYS A 184 19.60 -4.16 -13.54
C LYS A 184 19.52 -2.74 -14.10
N ALA A 185 18.30 -2.24 -14.28
CA ALA A 185 18.09 -0.83 -14.54
C ALA A 185 18.55 0.02 -13.34
N ASP A 186 18.97 1.25 -13.61
CA ASP A 186 19.14 2.23 -12.54
C ASP A 186 17.81 2.43 -11.81
N MET A 187 17.85 2.73 -10.52
CA MET A 187 16.65 2.96 -9.73
C MET A 187 16.81 4.19 -8.87
N LEU A 188 15.71 4.92 -8.70
CA LEU A 188 15.61 5.91 -7.64
C LEU A 188 15.66 5.24 -6.28
N LEU A 189 16.07 5.99 -5.26
CA LEU A 189 16.15 5.48 -3.91
C LEU A 189 14.75 5.12 -3.40
N LEU A 190 14.62 3.98 -2.72
CA LEU A 190 13.33 3.49 -2.22
C LEU A 190 12.56 4.53 -1.36
N PRO A 191 13.19 5.33 -0.49
CA PRO A 191 12.49 6.41 0.22
C PRO A 191 11.88 7.48 -0.69
N GLN A 192 12.48 7.74 -1.86
CA GLN A 192 11.92 8.69 -2.84
C GLN A 192 10.70 8.08 -3.54
N LEU A 193 10.78 6.80 -3.92
CA LEU A 193 9.68 6.05 -4.52
C LEU A 193 8.50 5.96 -3.54
N HIS A 194 8.77 5.63 -2.26
CA HIS A 194 7.76 5.58 -1.21
C HIS A 194 7.05 6.93 -1.03
N ARG A 195 7.79 8.05 -0.99
CA ARG A 195 7.18 9.40 -0.91
C ARG A 195 6.24 9.68 -2.09
N ARG A 196 6.60 9.23 -3.29
CA ARG A 196 5.72 9.36 -4.46
C ARG A 196 4.49 8.47 -4.34
N ALA A 197 4.66 7.25 -3.82
CA ALA A 197 3.55 6.36 -3.52
C ALA A 197 2.58 6.95 -2.47
N CYS A 198 3.09 7.59 -1.41
CA CYS A 198 2.28 8.30 -0.42
C CYS A 198 1.42 9.40 -1.06
N ARG A 199 2.01 10.23 -1.94
CA ARG A 199 1.23 11.28 -2.65
C ARG A 199 0.13 10.67 -3.51
N GLN A 200 0.41 9.55 -4.17
CA GLN A 200 -0.56 8.87 -5.02
C GLN A 200 -1.69 8.23 -4.20
N VAL A 201 -1.37 7.56 -3.08
CA VAL A 201 -2.40 6.94 -2.23
C VAL A 201 -3.26 8.00 -1.56
N GLU A 202 -2.71 9.16 -1.16
CA GLU A 202 -3.50 10.29 -0.64
C GLU A 202 -4.58 10.74 -1.62
N MET A 203 -4.27 10.77 -2.93
CA MET A 203 -5.27 11.09 -3.96
C MET A 203 -6.35 10.01 -4.07
N GLN A 204 -5.98 8.72 -4.05
CA GLN A 204 -6.95 7.62 -4.06
C GLN A 204 -7.85 7.62 -2.82
N VAL A 205 -7.27 7.87 -1.63
CA VAL A 205 -8.00 7.94 -0.37
C VAL A 205 -9.03 9.07 -0.40
N ARG A 206 -8.68 10.25 -0.91
CA ARG A 206 -9.65 11.36 -1.06
C ARG A 206 -10.81 10.99 -1.97
N GLN A 207 -10.53 10.34 -3.10
CA GLN A 207 -11.57 9.87 -4.03
C GLN A 207 -12.50 8.83 -3.40
N LEU A 208 -11.95 7.90 -2.62
CA LEU A 208 -12.73 6.86 -1.93
C LEU A 208 -13.47 7.39 -0.70
N ALA A 209 -12.92 8.40 -0.01
CA ALA A 209 -13.55 9.05 1.13
C ALA A 209 -14.78 9.88 0.73
N GLU A 210 -14.80 10.45 -0.47
CA GLU A 210 -15.86 11.35 -0.93
C GLU A 210 -17.29 10.79 -0.77
N PRO A 211 -17.63 9.58 -1.25
CA PRO A 211 -18.96 9.00 -1.04
C PRO A 211 -19.27 8.70 0.44
N VAL A 212 -18.26 8.38 1.25
CA VAL A 212 -18.39 8.13 2.69
C VAL A 212 -18.73 9.45 3.41
N CYS A 213 -18.00 10.51 3.09
CA CYS A 213 -18.23 11.86 3.62
C CYS A 213 -19.63 12.37 3.27
N GLN A 214 -20.07 12.19 2.02
CA GLN A 214 -21.42 12.59 1.59
C GLN A 214 -22.50 11.84 2.38
N SER A 215 -22.35 10.52 2.51
CA SER A 215 -23.30 9.68 3.24
C SER A 215 -23.33 10.00 4.74
N ALA A 216 -22.16 10.21 5.36
CA ALA A 216 -22.03 10.61 6.75
C ALA A 216 -22.66 11.99 7.02
N ALA A 217 -22.51 12.96 6.10
CA ALA A 217 -23.12 14.28 6.22
C ALA A 217 -24.65 14.22 6.25
N VAL A 218 -25.26 13.43 5.35
CA VAL A 218 -26.73 13.25 5.30
C VAL A 218 -27.26 12.60 6.57
N LEU A 219 -26.57 11.58 7.11
CA LEU A 219 -26.97 10.94 8.35
C LEU A 219 -26.81 11.87 9.56
N ARG A 220 -25.71 12.62 9.61
CA ARG A 220 -25.45 13.64 10.63
C ARG A 220 -26.57 14.67 10.69
N GLU A 221 -26.97 15.24 9.54
CA GLU A 221 -28.04 16.23 9.47
C GLU A 221 -29.38 15.66 9.99
N LYS A 222 -29.72 14.43 9.60
CA LYS A 222 -30.93 13.76 10.09
C LYS A 222 -30.90 13.52 11.59
N GLU A 223 -29.76 13.18 12.16
CA GLU A 223 -29.63 12.92 13.60
C GLU A 223 -29.63 14.22 14.41
N LEU A 224 -28.92 15.27 13.95
CA LEU A 224 -28.97 16.60 14.56
C LEU A 224 -30.39 17.17 14.53
N ALA A 225 -31.13 17.01 13.44
CA ALA A 225 -32.52 17.47 13.36
C ALA A 225 -33.43 16.77 14.39
N LYS A 226 -33.23 15.46 14.63
CA LYS A 226 -33.97 14.71 15.65
C LYS A 226 -33.62 15.19 17.06
N ILE A 227 -32.33 15.39 17.34
CA ILE A 227 -31.85 15.91 18.63
C ILE A 227 -32.44 17.30 18.88
N SER A 228 -32.30 18.21 17.92
CA SER A 228 -32.82 19.58 18.03
C SER A 228 -34.31 19.59 18.36
N SER A 229 -35.10 18.80 17.62
CA SER A 229 -36.55 18.72 17.83
C SER A 229 -36.94 18.21 19.22
N TYR A 230 -36.27 17.15 19.72
CA TYR A 230 -36.54 16.58 21.05
C TYR A 230 -36.21 17.55 22.18
N TYR A 231 -35.03 18.17 22.13
CA TYR A 231 -34.59 19.10 23.18
C TYR A 231 -35.32 20.44 23.12
N GLU A 232 -35.74 20.92 21.94
CA GLU A 232 -36.61 22.11 21.80
C GLU A 232 -37.97 21.88 22.44
N GLN A 233 -38.62 20.74 22.17
CA GLN A 233 -39.89 20.41 22.81
C GLN A 233 -39.74 20.34 24.34
N SER A 234 -38.68 19.70 24.82
CA SER A 234 -38.39 19.60 26.26
C SER A 234 -38.14 20.98 26.89
N ALA A 235 -37.40 21.86 26.21
CA ALA A 235 -37.13 23.21 26.68
C ALA A 235 -38.41 24.05 26.76
N ILE A 236 -39.25 24.03 25.71
CA ILE A 236 -40.53 24.73 25.67
C ILE A 236 -41.45 24.27 26.82
N GLU A 237 -41.50 22.97 27.11
CA GLU A 237 -42.29 22.46 28.23
C GLU A 237 -41.79 22.95 29.60
N ILE A 238 -40.47 23.03 29.79
CA ILE A 238 -39.88 23.56 31.03
C ILE A 238 -40.13 25.07 31.14
N GLU A 239 -39.95 25.82 30.06
CA GLU A 239 -40.21 27.26 30.00
C GLU A 239 -41.68 27.60 30.30
N ARG A 240 -42.64 26.83 29.77
CA ARG A 240 -44.06 26.99 30.09
C ARG A 240 -44.36 26.71 31.57
N LYS A 241 -43.64 25.79 32.22
CA LYS A 241 -43.78 25.54 33.67
C LYS A 241 -43.16 26.67 34.48
N ILE A 242 -42.04 27.25 34.03
CA ILE A 242 -41.40 28.41 34.67
C ILE A 242 -42.32 29.62 34.65
N SER A 243 -43.01 29.90 33.54
CA SER A 243 -43.88 31.06 33.40
C SER A 243 -45.21 30.97 34.15
N ALA A 244 -45.64 29.74 34.51
CA ALA A 244 -46.89 29.49 35.23
C ALA A 244 -46.74 29.40 36.76
N ILE A 245 -45.53 29.58 37.31
CA ILE A 245 -45.22 29.41 38.74
C ILE A 245 -44.71 30.72 39.34
N ASP A 246 -45.38 31.18 40.41
CA ASP A 246 -44.97 32.36 41.20
C ASP A 246 -44.00 32.03 42.35
N ASP A 247 -43.88 30.75 42.71
CA ASP A 247 -42.96 30.27 43.76
C ASP A 247 -41.50 30.36 43.28
N THR A 248 -40.75 31.28 43.90
CA THR A 248 -39.34 31.57 43.59
C THR A 248 -38.42 30.36 43.75
N PHE A 249 -38.68 29.48 44.72
CA PHE A 249 -37.85 28.30 44.94
C PHE A 249 -38.07 27.25 43.84
N LYS A 250 -39.34 27.01 43.47
CA LYS A 250 -39.68 26.10 42.35
C LYS A 250 -39.20 26.63 41.01
N LYS A 251 -39.29 27.95 40.80
CA LYS A 251 -38.80 28.62 39.60
C LYS A 251 -37.29 28.41 39.42
N SER A 252 -36.51 28.68 40.46
CA SER A 252 -35.05 28.45 40.44
C SER A 252 -34.67 26.99 40.13
N ARG A 253 -35.44 26.02 40.64
CA ARG A 253 -35.22 24.60 40.35
C ARG A 253 -35.46 24.27 38.87
N LEU A 254 -36.51 24.82 38.28
CA LEU A 254 -36.83 24.62 36.86
C LEU A 254 -35.83 25.33 35.94
N GLU A 255 -35.33 26.51 36.30
CA GLU A 255 -34.26 27.20 35.55
C GLU A 255 -32.96 26.39 35.53
N LYS A 256 -32.59 25.76 36.66
CA LYS A 256 -31.47 24.81 36.71
C LYS A 256 -31.72 23.58 35.84
N GLN A 257 -32.95 23.08 35.80
CA GLN A 257 -33.32 21.96 34.94
C GLN A 257 -33.19 22.35 33.46
N LEU A 258 -33.68 23.53 33.06
CA LEU A 258 -33.54 24.05 31.70
C LEU A 258 -32.07 24.17 31.29
N ALA A 259 -31.24 24.76 32.15
CA ALA A 259 -29.80 24.88 31.89
C ALA A 259 -29.11 23.51 31.73
N ALA A 260 -29.51 22.51 32.54
CA ALA A 260 -29.00 21.15 32.39
C ALA A 260 -29.45 20.50 31.08
N THR A 261 -30.72 20.67 30.68
CA THR A 261 -31.27 20.18 29.40
C THR A 261 -30.55 20.79 28.20
N LEU A 262 -30.26 22.11 28.22
CA LEU A 262 -29.53 22.77 27.14
C LEU A 262 -28.06 22.32 27.07
N ARG A 263 -27.42 22.07 28.22
CA ARG A 263 -26.06 21.52 28.24
C ARG A 263 -26.02 20.09 27.70
N ASP A 264 -26.99 19.26 28.07
CA ASP A 264 -27.10 17.88 27.54
C ASP A 264 -27.33 17.88 26.01
N ARG A 265 -28.18 18.79 25.51
CA ARG A 265 -28.35 19.03 24.06
C ARG A 265 -27.01 19.30 23.39
N GLN A 266 -26.23 20.26 23.91
CA GLN A 266 -24.94 20.63 23.31
C GLN A 266 -23.97 19.44 23.27
N LEU A 267 -23.88 18.67 24.37
CA LEU A 267 -23.03 17.48 24.41
C LEU A 267 -23.45 16.41 23.38
N ARG A 268 -24.76 16.26 23.15
CA ARG A 268 -25.27 15.32 22.13
C ARG A 268 -25.01 15.80 20.71
N GLU A 269 -25.12 17.09 20.44
CA GLU A 269 -24.76 17.66 19.14
C GLU A 269 -23.26 17.49 18.85
N GLU A 270 -22.40 17.68 19.86
CA GLU A 270 -20.96 17.42 19.77
C GLU A 270 -20.64 15.93 19.52
N ASP A 271 -21.27 15.02 20.27
CA ASP A 271 -21.11 13.56 20.09
C ASP A 271 -21.51 13.12 18.68
N VAL A 272 -22.62 13.63 18.15
CA VAL A 272 -23.03 13.38 16.77
C VAL A 272 -22.03 13.96 15.77
N ALA A 273 -21.53 15.18 15.99
CA ALA A 273 -20.53 15.77 15.10
C ALA A 273 -19.24 14.92 15.04
N THR A 274 -18.77 14.41 16.19
CA THR A 274 -17.60 13.52 16.27
C THR A 274 -17.89 12.15 15.64
N ARG A 275 -19.04 11.54 15.93
CA ARG A 275 -19.41 10.22 15.42
C ARG A 275 -19.46 10.15 13.90
N TYR A 276 -19.91 11.23 13.25
CA TYR A 276 -19.99 11.32 11.78
C TYR A 276 -18.78 11.99 11.13
N ALA A 277 -17.76 12.38 11.90
CA ALA A 277 -16.50 12.82 11.33
C ALA A 277 -15.81 11.62 10.64
N VAL A 278 -15.38 11.82 9.39
CA VAL A 278 -14.70 10.78 8.62
C VAL A 278 -13.19 10.98 8.77
N GLU A 279 -12.52 9.99 9.33
CA GLU A 279 -11.07 9.92 9.43
C GLU A 279 -10.56 8.77 8.57
N ALA A 280 -9.42 8.97 7.91
CA ALA A 280 -8.74 7.92 7.16
C ALA A 280 -7.34 7.69 7.75
N GLU A 281 -7.10 6.49 8.24
CA GLU A 281 -5.79 6.04 8.69
C GLU A 281 -5.16 5.19 7.59
N VAL A 282 -3.97 5.60 7.12
CA VAL A 282 -3.27 4.94 6.02
C VAL A 282 -1.91 4.47 6.49
N CYS A 283 -1.63 3.18 6.33
CA CYS A 283 -0.34 2.59 6.66
C CYS A 283 0.15 1.70 5.51
N LEU A 284 1.46 1.67 5.28
CA LEU A 284 2.05 0.70 4.35
C LEU A 284 1.96 -0.69 4.98
N ASP A 285 1.37 -1.64 4.25
CA ASP A 285 1.16 -3.01 4.71
C ASP A 285 2.27 -3.94 4.18
N HIS A 286 2.46 -3.92 2.86
CA HIS A 286 3.52 -4.68 2.20
C HIS A 286 3.94 -4.04 0.87
N LEU A 287 5.07 -4.51 0.35
CA LEU A 287 5.71 -4.07 -0.87
C LEU A 287 5.92 -5.27 -1.81
N VAL A 288 5.52 -5.13 -3.06
CA VAL A 288 5.82 -6.12 -4.12
C VAL A 288 6.73 -5.48 -5.15
N ALA A 289 7.87 -6.11 -5.42
CA ALA A 289 8.80 -5.72 -6.47
C ALA A 289 8.59 -6.64 -7.68
N TYR A 290 8.05 -6.08 -8.76
CA TYR A 290 7.87 -6.77 -10.03
C TYR A 290 9.07 -6.53 -10.94
N HIS A 291 9.77 -7.60 -11.27
CA HIS A 291 10.90 -7.62 -12.18
C HIS A 291 10.44 -8.03 -13.58
N LEU A 292 10.70 -7.17 -14.57
CA LEU A 292 10.39 -7.44 -15.96
C LEU A 292 11.47 -6.89 -16.90
N PRO A 293 11.82 -7.64 -17.96
CA PRO A 293 12.63 -7.14 -19.06
C PRO A 293 11.99 -5.94 -19.78
N CYS A 294 12.69 -4.80 -19.79
CA CYS A 294 12.32 -3.64 -20.61
C CYS A 294 13.46 -3.25 -21.55
N VAL A 295 13.15 -2.52 -22.63
CA VAL A 295 14.14 -2.03 -23.58
C VAL A 295 14.43 -0.56 -23.28
N HIS A 296 15.65 -0.27 -22.86
CA HIS A 296 16.13 1.11 -22.75
C HIS A 296 16.66 1.56 -24.10
N ILE A 297 16.27 2.78 -24.49
CA ILE A 297 16.57 3.35 -25.80
C ILE A 297 17.24 4.70 -25.56
N LYS A 298 18.50 4.82 -25.94
CA LYS A 298 19.23 6.08 -25.92
C LYS A 298 18.97 6.80 -27.23
N LEU A 299 18.39 7.99 -27.12
CA LEU A 299 18.07 8.89 -28.20
C LEU A 299 19.07 10.04 -28.24
N GLU A 300 19.43 10.42 -29.46
CA GLU A 300 20.02 11.73 -29.76
C GLU A 300 18.93 12.65 -30.31
N VAL A 301 18.72 13.80 -29.68
CA VAL A 301 17.75 14.82 -30.10
C VAL A 301 18.49 16.12 -30.37
N GLN A 302 18.30 16.73 -31.55
CA GLN A 302 19.00 17.96 -31.92
C GLN A 302 18.07 19.18 -31.86
N HIS A 303 18.52 20.25 -31.23
CA HIS A 303 17.89 21.58 -31.28
C HIS A 303 18.94 22.65 -31.58
N LYS A 304 18.76 23.35 -32.71
CA LYS A 304 19.76 24.29 -33.25
C LYS A 304 21.12 23.60 -33.38
N ASN A 305 22.16 24.13 -32.72
CA ASN A 305 23.53 23.59 -32.73
C ASN A 305 23.84 22.74 -31.48
N LYS A 306 22.82 22.35 -30.69
CA LYS A 306 22.98 21.53 -29.48
C LYS A 306 22.38 20.15 -29.69
N SER A 307 23.06 19.13 -29.17
CA SER A 307 22.60 17.75 -29.11
C SER A 307 22.25 17.38 -27.67
N TYR A 308 21.14 16.67 -27.49
CA TYR A 308 20.56 16.26 -26.22
C TYR A 308 20.49 14.73 -26.21
N ASN A 309 20.92 14.12 -25.11
CA ASN A 309 20.79 12.68 -24.91
C ASN A 309 19.62 12.41 -23.97
N GLN A 310 18.69 11.57 -24.42
CA GLN A 310 17.53 11.15 -23.62
C GLN A 310 17.43 9.64 -23.63
N ILE A 311 17.24 9.02 -22.47
CA ILE A 311 16.87 7.61 -22.38
C ILE A 311 15.35 7.54 -22.24
N VAL A 312 14.72 6.75 -23.10
CA VAL A 312 13.30 6.39 -23.00
C VAL A 312 13.19 4.88 -22.85
N VAL A 313 12.08 4.42 -22.28
CA VAL A 313 11.84 3.01 -22.02
C VAL A 313 10.73 2.54 -22.94
N TYR A 314 11.01 1.51 -23.73
CA TYR A 314 9.96 0.73 -24.38
C TYR A 314 9.62 -0.45 -23.48
N ASN A 315 8.35 -0.55 -23.11
CA ASN A 315 7.82 -1.65 -22.33
C ASN A 315 7.22 -2.68 -23.30
N PRO A 316 7.84 -3.84 -23.49
CA PRO A 316 7.38 -4.84 -24.45
C PRO A 316 6.02 -5.45 -24.10
N TYR A 317 5.56 -5.28 -22.86
CA TYR A 317 4.34 -5.89 -22.35
C TYR A 317 3.12 -4.98 -22.50
N SER A 318 3.28 -3.67 -22.32
CA SER A 318 2.27 -2.70 -22.75
C SER A 318 2.37 -2.39 -24.25
N ASN A 319 3.47 -2.79 -24.89
CA ASN A 319 3.79 -2.49 -26.28
C ASN A 319 3.86 -0.97 -26.56
N ASP A 320 4.23 -0.19 -25.54
CA ASP A 320 4.22 1.27 -25.57
C ASP A 320 5.58 1.88 -25.16
N ILE A 321 5.78 3.15 -25.51
CA ILE A 321 6.88 3.97 -25.01
C ILE A 321 6.42 4.63 -23.72
N GLU A 322 7.14 4.34 -22.64
CA GLU A 322 6.85 4.90 -21.33
C GLU A 322 7.20 6.39 -21.31
N ASP A 323 6.29 7.19 -20.73
CA ASP A 323 6.51 8.61 -20.51
C ASP A 323 7.77 8.82 -19.64
N PRO A 324 8.77 9.60 -20.09
CA PRO A 324 9.91 9.93 -19.25
C PRO A 324 9.49 10.91 -18.15
N ALA A 325 10.14 10.81 -16.99
CA ALA A 325 9.97 11.80 -15.93
C ALA A 325 10.70 13.10 -16.29
N CYS A 326 10.04 14.23 -16.15
CA CYS A 326 10.68 15.54 -16.28
C CYS A 326 11.77 15.68 -15.21
N PRO A 327 13.01 16.06 -15.55
CA PRO A 327 14.09 16.17 -14.56
C PRO A 327 13.92 17.36 -13.60
N VAL A 328 12.94 18.25 -13.83
CA VAL A 328 12.65 19.42 -12.99
C VAL A 328 11.56 19.10 -11.97
N CYS A 329 10.37 18.69 -12.42
CA CYS A 329 9.24 18.42 -11.53
C CYS A 329 9.03 16.94 -11.18
N GLY A 330 9.62 16.02 -11.94
CA GLY A 330 9.42 14.58 -11.77
C GLY A 330 8.10 14.03 -12.34
N GLU A 331 7.27 14.88 -12.95
CA GLU A 331 5.99 14.52 -13.58
C GLU A 331 6.19 13.88 -14.97
N PRO A 332 5.23 13.07 -15.47
CA PRO A 332 5.32 12.44 -16.78
C PRO A 332 5.35 13.48 -17.91
N ALA A 333 6.23 13.30 -18.89
CA ALA A 333 6.48 14.26 -19.95
C ALA A 333 6.33 13.64 -21.35
N ARG A 334 5.12 13.66 -21.90
CA ARG A 334 4.85 13.29 -23.31
C ARG A 334 5.37 14.30 -24.32
N ARG A 335 5.35 15.57 -23.93
CA ARG A 335 5.84 16.69 -24.75
C ARG A 335 7.13 17.20 -24.16
N LEU A 336 8.21 17.02 -24.91
CA LEU A 336 9.58 17.30 -24.51
C LEU A 336 10.11 18.52 -25.26
N ILE A 337 10.72 19.43 -24.52
CA ILE A 337 11.39 20.63 -25.04
C ILE A 337 12.84 20.70 -24.54
N PRO A 338 13.72 21.39 -25.27
CA PRO A 338 15.09 21.67 -24.84
C PRO A 338 15.14 22.52 -23.57
N GLY A 339 15.84 22.04 -22.52
CA GLY A 339 16.16 22.82 -21.33
C GLY A 339 17.62 23.28 -21.27
N ASP A 340 17.97 24.07 -20.26
CA ASP A 340 19.27 24.76 -20.17
C ASP A 340 20.47 23.83 -19.88
N ALA A 341 20.21 22.63 -19.34
CA ALA A 341 21.24 21.69 -18.88
C ALA A 341 21.52 20.52 -19.85
N GLY A 342 21.24 20.67 -21.15
CA GLY A 342 21.42 19.57 -22.12
C GLY A 342 20.47 18.40 -21.88
N ARG A 343 19.37 18.63 -21.16
CA ARG A 343 18.28 17.69 -20.90
C ARG A 343 17.00 18.17 -21.54
N LEU A 344 16.12 17.24 -21.87
CA LEU A 344 14.76 17.55 -22.26
C LEU A 344 13.89 17.68 -21.00
N ILE A 345 12.97 18.64 -21.02
CA ILE A 345 12.05 18.93 -19.91
C ILE A 345 10.61 18.97 -20.43
N CYS A 346 9.63 18.93 -19.51
CA CYS A 346 8.23 19.08 -19.88
C CYS A 346 7.89 20.55 -20.20
N ILE A 347 6.79 20.74 -20.96
CA ILE A 347 6.31 22.05 -21.39
C ILE A 347 6.01 23.03 -20.24
N ALA A 348 5.64 22.52 -19.05
CA ALA A 348 5.32 23.37 -17.90
C ALA A 348 6.53 24.17 -17.37
N HIS A 349 7.75 23.76 -17.75
CA HIS A 349 9.00 24.42 -17.34
C HIS A 349 9.73 25.05 -18.53
N GLY A 350 9.10 25.08 -19.70
CA GLY A 350 9.63 25.77 -20.87
C GLY A 350 9.38 27.26 -20.78
N SER A 351 10.42 28.07 -20.96
CA SER A 351 10.24 29.46 -21.33
C SER A 351 9.59 29.51 -22.72
N GLU A 352 8.49 30.26 -22.87
CA GLU A 352 7.84 30.47 -24.18
C GLU A 352 8.82 30.97 -25.25
#